data_AF-A0A1E7PYN1-F1
#
_entry.id   AF-A0A1E7PYN1-F1
#
_cell.length_a   1.000
_cell.length_b   1.000
_cell.length_c   1.000
_cell.angle_alpha   90.00
_cell.angle_beta   90.00
_cell.angle_gamma   90.00
#
_symmetry.space_group_name_H-M   'P 1'
#
loop_
_entity.id
_entity.type
_entity.pdbx_description
1 polymer ?
#
loop_
_entity_poly.entity_id
_entity_poly.type
_entity_poly.pdbx_seq_one_letter_code
_entity_poly.pdbx_strand_id
1 'polypeptide(L)'
;MLRSQRLEVVLTLERRREQEALEQLAKAREAYQTMQQRRQELEDYQRDYCAQLRESQLGVVAVNRLQGLQAFVAQLNQVLAQQQQQLDQADARLAECRQHWQQAYQRRRGMENFIASCRQQEQREADRREQQEQDEAAAAAFRRRR
;
A
#
# COMPACT_ATOMS: atom_id res chain seq x y z
N MET A 1 10.36 -15.92 30.82
CA MET A 1 10.34 -15.30 29.48
C MET A 1 10.50 -13.80 29.62
N LEU A 2 11.42 -13.22 28.84
CA LEU A 2 11.66 -11.77 28.81
C LEU A 2 10.50 -11.04 28.15
N ARG A 3 10.29 -9.77 28.51
CA ARG A 3 9.23 -8.93 27.94
C ARG A 3 9.47 -8.70 26.45
N SER A 4 10.72 -8.53 26.04
CA SER A 4 11.12 -8.41 24.64
C SER A 4 10.68 -9.62 23.78
N GLN A 5 10.90 -10.84 24.26
CA GLN A 5 10.54 -12.08 23.56
C GLN A 5 9.03 -12.22 23.35
N ARG A 6 8.21 -11.76 24.30
CA ARG A 6 6.74 -11.76 24.14
C ARG A 6 6.29 -10.76 23.08
N LEU A 7 6.97 -9.63 22.97
CA LEU A 7 6.66 -8.59 22.00
C LEU A 7 7.11 -8.95 20.58
N GLU A 8 8.09 -9.84 20.40
CA GLU A 8 8.47 -10.36 19.07
C GLU A 8 7.32 -11.10 18.36
N VAL A 9 6.48 -11.80 19.11
CA VAL A 9 5.28 -12.46 18.56
C VAL A 9 4.31 -11.41 18.00
N VAL A 10 4.12 -10.31 18.74
CA VAL A 10 3.29 -9.18 18.31
C VAL A 10 3.90 -8.51 17.09
N LEU A 11 5.22 -8.29 17.07
CA LEU A 11 5.93 -7.75 15.91
C LEU A 11 5.76 -8.63 14.66
N THR A 12 5.78 -9.94 14.83
CA THR A 12 5.55 -10.89 13.72
C THR A 12 4.15 -10.75 13.16
N LEU A 13 3.15 -10.54 14.01
CA LEU A 13 1.78 -10.25 13.57
C LEU A 13 1.69 -8.92 12.83
N GLU A 14 2.32 -7.86 13.34
CA GLU A 14 2.34 -6.54 12.68
C GLU A 14 3.06 -6.59 11.33
N ARG A 15 4.13 -7.39 11.19
CA ARG A 15 4.80 -7.63 9.91
C ARG A 15 3.87 -8.29 8.89
N ARG A 16 3.09 -9.29 9.31
CA ARG A 16 2.09 -9.93 8.44
C ARG A 16 1.02 -8.94 8.00
N ARG A 17 0.51 -8.12 8.93
CA ARG A 17 -0.47 -7.06 8.63
C ARG A 17 0.05 -6.02 7.64
N GLU A 18 1.32 -5.61 7.76
CA GLU A 18 1.94 -4.72 6.77
C GLU A 18 2.02 -5.38 5.40
N GLN A 19 2.42 -6.65 5.35
CA GLN A 19 2.56 -7.39 4.10
C GLN A 19 1.20 -7.58 3.41
N GLU A 20 0.16 -7.93 4.17
CA GLU A 20 -1.22 -7.98 3.67
C GLU A 20 -1.67 -6.62 3.14
N ALA A 21 -1.39 -5.53 3.87
CA ALA A 21 -1.73 -4.18 3.42
C ALA A 21 -0.98 -3.77 2.14
N LEU A 22 0.28 -4.19 2.00
CA LEU A 22 1.09 -3.97 0.80
C LEU A 22 0.54 -4.73 -0.41
N GLU A 23 0.12 -5.98 -0.22
CA GLU A 23 -0.53 -6.78 -1.26
C GLU A 23 -1.85 -6.15 -1.72
N GLN A 24 -2.66 -5.64 -0.79
CA GLN A 24 -3.90 -4.93 -1.13
C GLN A 24 -3.62 -3.64 -1.90
N LEU A 25 -2.59 -2.89 -1.51
CA LEU A 25 -2.15 -1.70 -2.23
C LEU A 25 -1.68 -2.04 -3.65
N ALA A 26 -0.93 -3.14 -3.82
CA ALA A 26 -0.49 -3.59 -5.14
C ALA A 26 -1.68 -3.94 -6.05
N LYS A 27 -2.66 -4.69 -5.53
CA LYS A 27 -3.89 -5.04 -6.26
C LYS A 27 -4.70 -3.80 -6.65
N ALA A 28 -4.88 -2.85 -5.72
CA ALA A 28 -5.57 -1.60 -6.00
C ALA A 28 -4.86 -0.78 -7.10
N ARG A 29 -3.53 -0.77 -7.09
CA ARG A 29 -2.72 -0.09 -8.11
C ARG A 29 -2.84 -0.73 -9.48
N GLU A 30 -2.78 -2.06 -9.55
CA GLU A 30 -2.97 -2.80 -10.80
C GLU A 30 -4.38 -2.56 -11.38
N ALA A 31 -5.41 -2.56 -10.53
CA ALA A 31 -6.78 -2.27 -10.94
C ALA A 31 -6.91 -0.84 -11.51
N TYR A 32 -6.34 0.16 -10.84
CA TYR A 32 -6.31 1.53 -11.32
C TYR A 32 -5.60 1.66 -12.68
N GLN A 33 -4.42 1.05 -12.82
CA GLN A 33 -3.65 1.07 -14.07
C GLN A 33 -4.41 0.40 -15.22
N THR A 34 -5.06 -0.72 -14.96
CA THR A 34 -5.89 -1.42 -15.96
C THR A 34 -7.06 -0.56 -16.42
N MET A 35 -7.75 0.12 -15.49
CA MET A 35 -8.83 1.04 -15.84
C MET A 35 -8.30 2.24 -16.64
N GLN A 36 -7.14 2.76 -16.26
CA GLN A 36 -6.53 3.90 -16.95
C GLN A 36 -6.15 3.54 -18.39
N GLN A 37 -5.59 2.35 -18.61
CA GLN A 37 -5.28 1.84 -19.95
C GLN A 37 -6.56 1.70 -20.80
N ARG A 38 -7.61 1.07 -20.27
CA ARG A 38 -8.88 0.93 -20.99
C ARG A 38 -9.48 2.26 -21.39
N ARG A 39 -9.36 3.29 -20.53
CA ARG A 39 -9.82 4.64 -20.87
C ARG A 39 -9.00 5.21 -22.02
N GLN A 40 -7.68 5.10 -21.95
CA GLN A 40 -6.80 5.59 -22.99
C GLN A 40 -7.11 4.93 -24.35
N GLU A 41 -7.35 3.62 -24.35
CA GLU A 41 -7.80 2.87 -25.54
C GLU A 41 -9.12 3.43 -26.10
N LEU A 42 -10.10 3.77 -25.26
CA LEU A 42 -11.35 4.39 -25.69
C LEU A 42 -11.15 5.80 -26.27
N GLU A 43 -10.26 6.60 -25.68
CA GLU A 43 -9.92 7.94 -26.14
C GLU A 43 -9.14 7.92 -27.47
N ASP A 44 -8.27 6.92 -27.66
CA ASP A 44 -7.57 6.68 -28.92
C ASP A 44 -8.58 6.23 -30.00
N TYR A 45 -9.45 5.28 -29.67
CA TYR A 45 -10.50 4.81 -30.58
C TYR A 45 -11.46 5.93 -31.01
N GLN A 46 -11.83 6.83 -30.11
CA GLN A 46 -12.63 8.01 -30.43
C GLN A 46 -11.92 8.92 -31.43
N ARG A 47 -10.62 9.17 -31.23
CA ARG A 47 -9.81 10.00 -32.12
C ARG A 47 -9.70 9.41 -33.51
N ASP A 48 -9.39 8.12 -33.60
CA ASP A 48 -9.28 7.39 -34.87
C ASP A 48 -10.60 7.39 -35.62
N TYR A 49 -11.71 7.15 -34.92
CA TYR A 49 -13.04 7.20 -35.50
C TYR A 49 -13.35 8.60 -36.07
N CYS A 50 -13.08 9.67 -35.32
CA CYS A 50 -13.28 11.05 -35.80
C CYS A 50 -12.36 11.42 -36.97
N ALA A 51 -11.15 10.87 -37.04
CA ALA A 51 -10.23 11.09 -38.16
C ALA A 51 -10.73 10.40 -39.44
N GLN A 52 -11.06 9.10 -39.35
CA GLN A 52 -11.61 8.33 -40.46
C GLN A 52 -12.89 8.95 -41.02
N LEU A 53 -13.71 9.52 -40.14
CA LEU A 53 -14.93 10.19 -40.56
C LEU A 53 -14.67 11.50 -41.29
N ARG A 54 -13.71 12.32 -40.84
CA ARG A 54 -13.29 13.54 -41.55
C ARG A 54 -12.74 13.23 -42.94
N GLU A 55 -11.96 12.16 -43.10
CA GLU A 55 -11.48 11.73 -44.42
C GLU A 55 -12.63 11.30 -45.33
N SER A 56 -13.64 10.61 -44.79
CA SER A 56 -14.82 10.19 -45.53
C SER A 56 -15.81 11.33 -45.90
N GLN A 57 -15.61 12.54 -45.36
CA GLN A 57 -16.44 13.73 -45.62
C GLN A 57 -16.00 14.55 -46.84
N LEU A 58 -14.97 14.14 -47.59
CA LEU A 58 -14.54 14.77 -48.85
C LEU A 58 -15.54 14.58 -50.03
N GLY A 59 -16.80 14.20 -49.77
CA GLY A 59 -17.88 14.00 -50.75
C GLY A 59 -19.28 14.27 -50.19
N VAL A 60 -20.36 13.96 -50.94
CA VAL A 60 -21.76 14.17 -50.50
C VAL A 60 -22.11 13.21 -49.35
N VAL A 61 -22.23 13.73 -48.13
CA VAL A 61 -22.54 12.94 -46.92
C VAL A 61 -24.04 12.78 -46.77
N ALA A 62 -24.52 11.52 -46.71
CA ALA A 62 -25.92 11.23 -46.46
C ALA A 62 -26.33 11.58 -45.01
N VAL A 63 -27.49 12.21 -44.83
CA VAL A 63 -28.00 12.72 -43.54
C VAL A 63 -28.13 11.61 -42.48
N ASN A 64 -28.46 10.38 -42.90
CA ASN A 64 -28.50 9.19 -42.03
C ASN A 64 -27.14 8.84 -41.41
N ARG A 65 -26.02 9.08 -42.13
CA ARG A 65 -24.66 8.88 -41.61
C ARG A 65 -24.32 9.88 -40.51
N LEU A 66 -24.78 11.13 -40.64
CA LEU A 66 -24.58 12.18 -39.63
C LEU A 66 -25.35 11.88 -38.33
N GLN A 67 -26.58 11.39 -38.44
CA GLN A 67 -27.38 10.99 -37.28
C GLN A 67 -26.78 9.80 -36.53
N GLY A 68 -26.31 8.77 -37.26
CA GLY A 68 -25.62 7.63 -36.65
C GLY A 68 -24.33 8.03 -35.91
N LEU A 69 -23.60 9.00 -36.45
CA LEU A 69 -22.39 9.55 -35.83
C LEU A 69 -22.70 10.27 -34.52
N GLN A 70 -23.72 11.13 -34.49
CA GLN A 70 -24.13 11.82 -33.27
C GLN A 70 -24.57 10.85 -32.18
N ALA A 71 -25.33 9.81 -32.53
CA ALA A 71 -25.75 8.77 -31.60
C ALA A 71 -24.55 8.00 -31.03
N PHE A 72 -23.59 7.63 -31.88
CA PHE A 72 -22.38 6.91 -31.47
C PHE A 72 -21.49 7.76 -30.55
N VAL A 73 -21.26 9.04 -30.88
CA VAL A 73 -20.49 9.96 -30.04
C VAL A 73 -21.18 10.16 -28.69
N ALA A 74 -22.51 10.28 -28.66
CA ALA A 74 -23.26 10.38 -27.40
C ALA A 74 -23.09 9.12 -26.53
N GLN A 75 -23.18 7.93 -27.14
CA GLN A 75 -22.97 6.67 -26.43
C GLN A 75 -21.53 6.54 -25.90
N LEU A 76 -20.54 6.93 -26.71
CA LEU A 76 -19.13 6.87 -26.30
C LEU A 76 -18.82 7.85 -25.16
N ASN A 77 -19.41 9.05 -25.19
CA ASN A 77 -19.32 10.00 -24.07
C ASN A 77 -19.95 9.45 -22.78
N GLN A 78 -21.07 8.72 -22.87
CA GLN A 78 -21.66 8.06 -21.70
C GLN A 78 -20.73 6.97 -21.13
N VAL A 79 -20.12 6.16 -21.99
CA VAL A 79 -19.16 5.13 -21.56
C VAL A 79 -17.92 5.75 -20.93
N LEU A 80 -17.36 6.82 -21.51
CA LEU A 80 -16.23 7.56 -20.94
C LEU A 80 -16.57 8.17 -19.58
N ALA A 81 -17.77 8.72 -19.41
CA ALA A 81 -18.23 9.23 -18.12
C ALA A 81 -18.33 8.12 -17.06
N GLN A 82 -18.84 6.94 -17.42
CA GLN A 82 -18.88 5.78 -16.51
C GLN A 82 -17.47 5.30 -16.16
N GLN A 83 -16.57 5.24 -17.14
CA GLN A 83 -15.16 4.90 -16.94
C GLN A 83 -14.44 5.89 -16.02
N GLN A 84 -14.70 7.19 -16.17
CA GLN A 84 -14.19 8.22 -15.26
C GLN A 84 -14.66 7.95 -13.82
N GLN A 85 -15.95 7.67 -13.62
CA GLN A 85 -16.46 7.36 -12.27
C GLN A 85 -15.80 6.12 -11.67
N GLN A 86 -15.56 5.08 -12.48
CA GLN A 86 -14.83 3.89 -12.03
C GLN A 86 -13.38 4.18 -11.68
N LEU A 87 -12.71 5.04 -12.46
CA LEU A 87 -11.35 5.50 -12.16
C LEU A 87 -11.28 6.29 -10.86
N ASP A 88 -12.24 7.19 -10.62
CA ASP A 88 -12.29 7.98 -9.40
C ASP A 88 -12.49 7.08 -8.17
N GLN A 89 -13.33 6.04 -8.30
CA GLN A 89 -13.50 5.02 -7.26
C GLN A 89 -12.23 4.20 -7.03
N ALA A 90 -11.54 3.80 -8.10
CA ALA A 90 -10.28 3.06 -8.01
C ALA A 90 -9.17 3.91 -7.38
N ASP A 91 -9.11 5.21 -7.70
CA ASP A 91 -8.17 6.17 -7.11
C ASP A 91 -8.44 6.37 -5.61
N ALA A 92 -9.71 6.56 -5.23
CA ALA A 92 -10.10 6.64 -3.82
C ALA A 92 -9.72 5.36 -3.06
N ARG A 93 -9.93 4.19 -3.66
CA ARG A 93 -9.54 2.91 -3.07
C ARG A 93 -8.02 2.76 -2.94
N LEU A 94 -7.27 3.20 -3.94
CA LEU A 94 -5.81 3.22 -3.90
C LEU A 94 -5.30 4.13 -2.77
N ALA A 95 -5.88 5.32 -2.62
CA ALA A 95 -5.56 6.23 -1.54
C ALA A 95 -5.85 5.63 -0.16
N GLU A 96 -6.99 4.96 0.01
CA GLU A 96 -7.36 4.25 1.24
C GLU A 96 -6.36 3.12 1.56
N CYS A 97 -6.06 2.25 0.59
CA CYS A 97 -5.08 1.17 0.76
C CYS A 97 -3.69 1.73 1.11
N ARG A 98 -3.30 2.86 0.51
CA ARG A 98 -2.02 3.53 0.80
C ARG A 98 -1.96 4.04 2.23
N GLN A 99 -3.03 4.67 2.71
CA GLN A 99 -3.13 5.11 4.10
C GLN A 99 -3.08 3.93 5.07
N HIS A 100 -3.80 2.85 4.78
CA HIS A 100 -3.80 1.65 5.60
C HIS A 100 -2.39 1.02 5.69
N TRP A 101 -1.70 0.88 4.55
CA TRP A 101 -0.31 0.41 4.53
C TRP A 101 0.62 1.33 5.33
N GLN A 102 0.49 2.64 5.19
CA GLN A 102 1.32 3.60 5.92
C GLN A 102 1.12 3.49 7.43
N GLN A 103 -0.12 3.31 7.89
CA GLN A 103 -0.42 3.10 9.31
C GLN A 103 0.17 1.77 9.83
N ALA A 104 0.03 0.68 9.06
CA ALA A 104 0.61 -0.62 9.40
C ALA A 104 2.15 -0.54 9.50
N TYR A 105 2.79 0.11 8.52
CA TYR A 105 4.23 0.35 8.51
C TYR A 105 4.70 1.15 9.74
N GLN A 106 3.99 2.25 10.07
CA GLN A 106 4.31 3.05 11.25
C GLN A 106 4.16 2.26 12.56
N ARG A 107 3.10 1.45 12.68
CA ARG A 107 2.89 0.56 13.84
C ARG A 107 4.01 -0.47 13.97
N ARG A 108 4.39 -1.15 12.89
CA ARG A 108 5.51 -2.11 12.90
C ARG A 108 6.79 -1.41 13.35
N ARG A 109 7.15 -0.29 12.73
CA ARG A 109 8.37 0.45 13.05
C ARG A 109 8.39 0.95 14.50
N GLY A 110 7.26 1.43 15.00
CA GLY A 110 7.11 1.82 16.41
C GLY A 110 7.32 0.63 17.35
N MET A 111 6.76 -0.53 17.02
CA MET A 111 6.93 -1.76 17.79
C MET A 111 8.39 -2.25 17.78
N GLU A 112 9.07 -2.21 16.64
CA GLU A 112 10.50 -2.58 16.54
C GLU A 112 11.36 -1.71 17.46
N ASN A 113 11.16 -0.39 17.43
CA ASN A 113 11.88 0.54 18.29
C ASN A 113 11.59 0.27 19.78
N PHE A 114 10.33 -0.01 20.12
CA PHE A 114 9.95 -0.33 21.50
C PHE A 114 10.59 -1.63 22.00
N ILE A 115 10.61 -2.68 21.17
CA ILE A 115 11.26 -3.95 21.50
C ILE A 115 12.76 -3.75 21.70
N ALA A 116 13.43 -2.98 20.84
CA ALA A 116 14.84 -2.66 21.00
C ALA A 116 15.12 -1.95 22.33
N SER A 117 14.27 -1.01 22.74
CA SER A 117 14.38 -0.34 24.03
C SER A 117 14.18 -1.31 25.20
N CYS A 118 13.18 -2.21 25.13
CA CYS A 118 12.99 -3.25 26.15
C CYS A 118 14.20 -4.17 26.28
N ARG A 119 14.77 -4.64 25.15
CA ARG A 119 15.97 -5.48 25.16
C ARG A 119 17.15 -4.78 25.82
N GLN A 120 17.33 -3.49 25.57
CA GLN A 120 18.41 -2.72 26.18
C GLN A 120 18.22 -2.57 27.70
N GLN A 121 16.99 -2.39 28.17
CA GLN A 121 16.69 -2.35 29.61
C GLN A 121 16.95 -3.70 30.27
N GLU A 122 16.47 -4.79 29.67
CA GLU A 122 16.68 -6.15 30.15
C GLU A 122 18.17 -6.50 30.24
N GLN A 123 18.97 -6.11 29.23
CA GLN A 123 20.43 -6.32 29.26
C GLN A 123 21.07 -5.57 30.43
N ARG A 124 20.74 -4.28 30.63
CA ARG A 124 21.29 -3.48 31.74
C ARG A 124 20.92 -4.04 33.11
N GLU A 125 19.71 -4.59 33.25
CA GLU A 125 19.29 -5.26 34.48
C GLU A 125 20.05 -6.57 34.72
N ALA A 126 20.30 -7.34 33.65
CA ALA A 126 21.10 -8.55 33.74
C ALA A 126 22.56 -8.24 34.12
N ASP A 127 23.19 -7.26 33.46
CA ASP A 127 24.57 -6.84 33.74
C ASP A 127 24.72 -6.37 35.20
N ARG A 128 23.74 -5.62 35.73
CA ARG A 128 23.73 -5.22 37.15
C ARG A 128 23.67 -6.39 38.11
N ARG A 129 22.82 -7.38 37.82
CA ARG A 129 22.69 -8.57 38.67
C ARG A 129 23.97 -9.40 38.65
N GLU A 130 24.56 -9.58 37.48
CA GLU A 130 25.82 -10.31 37.33
C GLU A 130 26.95 -9.62 38.10
N GLN A 131 27.07 -8.29 37.99
CA GLN A 131 28.06 -7.53 38.76
C GLN A 131 27.86 -7.71 40.28
N GLN A 132 26.62 -7.64 40.75
CA GLN A 132 26.31 -7.82 42.16
C GLN A 132 26.66 -9.23 42.67
N GLU A 133 26.35 -10.27 41.89
CA GLU A 133 26.70 -11.66 42.23
C GLU A 133 28.22 -11.87 42.27
N GLN A 134 28.97 -11.26 41.34
CA GLN A 134 30.43 -11.30 41.32
C GLN A 134 31.04 -10.62 42.56
N ASP A 135 30.53 -9.45 42.93
CA ASP A 135 30.98 -8.70 44.11
C ASP A 135 30.71 -9.49 45.41
N GLU A 136 29.53 -10.11 45.53
CA GLU A 136 29.17 -10.95 46.67
C GLU A 136 30.05 -12.20 46.77
N ALA A 137 30.32 -12.86 45.65
CA ALA A 137 31.21 -14.02 45.59
C ALA A 137 32.66 -13.65 45.97
N ALA A 138 33.16 -12.52 45.48
CA ALA A 138 34.48 -11.99 45.83
C ALA A 138 34.58 -11.66 47.32
N ALA A 139 33.56 -10.99 47.89
CA ALA A 139 33.50 -10.69 49.31
C ALA A 139 33.41 -11.96 50.19
N ALA A 140 32.67 -12.98 49.74
CA ALA A 140 32.60 -14.28 50.43
C ALA A 140 33.95 -15.02 50.40
N ALA A 141 34.64 -15.04 49.25
CA ALA A 141 35.97 -15.65 49.12
C ALA A 141 37.01 -14.94 49.98
N PHE A 142 36.98 -13.61 50.05
CA PHE A 142 37.84 -12.83 50.93
C PHE A 142 37.62 -13.17 52.41
N ARG A 143 36.35 -13.25 52.85
CA ARG A 143 36.00 -13.61 54.23
C ARG A 143 36.47 -15.01 54.64
N ARG A 144 36.55 -15.97 53.70
CA ARG A 144 37.03 -17.34 53.98
C ARG A 144 38.54 -17.48 54.07
N ARG A 145 39.31 -16.52 53.55
CA ARG A 145 40.79 -16.53 53.59
C ARG A 145 41.39 -15.89 54.84
N ARG A 146 40.55 -15.31 55.69
CA ARG A 146 40.93 -14.65 56.94
C ARG A 146 40.54 -15.51 58.12
#